data_AF-A0A0G0KD10-F1
#
_entry.id   AF-A0A0G0KD10-F1
#
_cell.length_a   1.000
_cell.length_b   1.000
_cell.length_c   1.000
_cell.angle_alpha   90.00
_cell.angle_beta   90.00
_cell.angle_gamma   90.00
#
_symmetry.space_group_name_H-M   'P 1'
#
loop_
_entity.id
_entity.type
_entity.pdbx_description
1 polymer ?
#
loop_
_entity_poly.entity_id
_entity_poly.type
_entity_poly.pdbx_seq_one_letter_code
_entity_poly.pdbx_strand_id
1 'polypeptide(L)'
;MKRKLIVLGILLLLFAVFVLVRFFVFDNPGKTGRLKVLSSPTAGIFIDNAAMGKTPFETRLKPGEYTIKLIPEGEDTQIVSWSGKISVIENALTYVSREMGTTELTSSGEVLMITKMKNSPKGETGQVAIETDPTGAIVFLDNDEKGVTPLILDEAAPGDHELAVYLPGFFRQSQKINVEVGHIVNASFKLGLDKTHKTLEDGLEEKKKNASTSAAVNDETATDTSRSGKKILKILDTP
;
A
#
# COMPACT_ATOMS: atom_id res chain seq x y z
N MET A 1 42.32 -11.34 -50.13
CA MET A 1 42.22 -11.95 -48.78
C MET A 1 42.64 -11.00 -47.65
N LYS A 2 43.75 -10.26 -47.78
CA LYS A 2 44.26 -9.33 -46.75
C LYS A 2 43.27 -8.24 -46.28
N ARG A 3 42.49 -7.62 -47.20
CA ARG A 3 41.47 -6.60 -46.85
C ARG A 3 40.33 -7.13 -45.96
N LYS A 4 39.90 -8.38 -46.15
CA LYS A 4 38.82 -8.98 -45.33
C LYS A 4 39.30 -9.29 -43.90
N LEU A 5 40.56 -9.68 -43.75
CA LEU A 5 41.19 -9.91 -42.45
C LEU A 5 41.34 -8.60 -41.64
N ILE A 6 41.64 -7.48 -42.31
CA ILE A 6 41.73 -6.17 -41.66
C ILE A 6 40.36 -5.71 -41.14
N VAL A 7 39.30 -5.87 -41.93
CA VAL A 7 37.93 -5.50 -41.51
C VAL A 7 37.46 -6.35 -40.33
N LEU A 8 37.75 -7.65 -40.34
CA LEU A 8 37.41 -8.54 -39.22
C LEU A 8 38.15 -8.16 -37.94
N GLY A 9 39.43 -7.79 -38.04
CA GLY A 9 40.22 -7.31 -36.90
C GLY A 9 39.66 -6.03 -36.28
N ILE A 10 39.24 -5.07 -37.11
CA ILE A 10 38.61 -3.82 -36.65
C ILE A 10 37.28 -4.11 -35.95
N LEU A 11 36.46 -5.01 -36.50
CA LEU A 11 35.17 -5.37 -35.91
C LEU A 11 35.33 -6.07 -34.55
N LEU A 12 36.30 -6.97 -34.42
CA LEU A 12 36.64 -7.61 -33.14
C LEU A 12 37.16 -6.60 -32.11
N LEU A 13 37.97 -5.63 -32.55
CA LEU A 13 38.48 -4.58 -31.67
C LEU A 13 37.36 -3.66 -31.20
N LEU A 14 36.45 -3.25 -32.08
CA LEU A 14 35.26 -2.48 -31.72
C LEU A 14 34.33 -3.26 -30.78
N PHE A 15 34.15 -4.57 -30.99
CA PHE A 15 33.38 -5.42 -30.09
C PHE A 15 34.07 -5.56 -28.73
N ALA A 16 35.38 -5.77 -28.69
CA ALA A 16 36.14 -5.84 -27.43
C ALA A 16 36.11 -4.51 -26.67
N VAL A 17 36.21 -3.38 -27.35
CA VAL A 17 36.06 -2.03 -26.75
C VAL A 17 34.63 -1.84 -26.26
N PHE A 18 33.61 -2.23 -27.02
CA PHE A 18 32.22 -2.18 -26.59
C PHE A 18 31.98 -3.03 -25.34
N VAL A 19 32.53 -4.25 -25.29
CA VAL A 19 32.45 -5.13 -24.12
C VAL A 19 33.20 -4.53 -22.93
N LEU A 20 34.40 -3.96 -23.13
CA LEU A 20 35.18 -3.30 -22.08
C LEU A 20 34.50 -2.04 -21.56
N VAL A 21 33.89 -1.22 -22.43
CA VAL A 21 33.11 -0.05 -22.03
C VAL A 21 31.84 -0.50 -21.30
N ARG A 22 31.14 -1.51 -21.80
CA ARG A 22 29.97 -2.08 -21.11
C ARG A 22 30.36 -2.66 -19.74
N PHE A 23 31.49 -3.33 -19.63
CA PHE A 23 31.97 -3.88 -18.37
C PHE A 23 32.40 -2.76 -17.42
N PHE A 24 33.25 -1.83 -17.86
CA PHE A 24 33.85 -0.82 -16.97
C PHE A 24 32.90 0.36 -16.63
N VAL A 25 31.97 0.71 -17.52
CA VAL A 25 30.96 1.76 -17.25
C VAL A 25 29.80 1.21 -16.41
N PHE A 26 29.46 -0.08 -16.52
CA PHE A 26 28.37 -0.68 -15.76
C PHE A 26 28.83 -1.43 -14.49
N ASP A 27 30.08 -1.89 -14.37
CA ASP A 27 30.64 -2.58 -13.19
C ASP A 27 31.49 -1.67 -12.28
N ASN A 28 31.32 -0.36 -12.35
CA ASN A 28 31.86 0.49 -11.30
C ASN A 28 30.90 0.40 -10.09
N PRO A 29 31.31 -0.15 -8.92
CA PRO A 29 30.52 -0.07 -7.69
C PRO A 29 30.58 1.36 -7.15
N GLY A 30 30.16 2.32 -7.96
CA GLY A 30 29.92 3.67 -7.53
C GLY A 30 28.84 3.65 -6.45
N LYS A 31 28.85 4.71 -5.64
CA LYS A 31 27.79 5.07 -4.70
C LYS A 31 26.43 4.78 -5.33
N THR A 32 25.78 3.68 -4.93
CA THR A 32 24.50 3.23 -5.48
C THR A 32 23.56 2.86 -4.35
N GLY A 33 22.27 3.00 -4.58
CA GLY A 33 21.21 2.46 -3.73
C GLY A 33 20.53 1.28 -4.40
N ARG A 34 19.94 0.41 -3.60
CA ARG A 34 19.11 -0.70 -4.08
C ARG A 34 17.68 -0.24 -4.21
N LEU A 35 17.04 -0.58 -5.32
CA LEU A 35 15.61 -0.41 -5.53
C LEU A 35 14.99 -1.80 -5.70
N LYS A 36 14.01 -2.13 -4.85
CA LYS A 36 13.20 -3.34 -4.98
C LYS A 36 11.75 -2.93 -5.18
N VAL A 37 11.12 -3.45 -6.24
CA VAL A 37 9.74 -3.12 -6.61
C VAL A 37 8.91 -4.39 -6.74
N LEU A 38 7.82 -4.45 -5.99
CA LEU A 38 6.79 -5.48 -6.08
C LEU A 38 5.47 -4.86 -6.53
N SER A 39 4.65 -5.66 -7.21
CA SER A 39 3.27 -5.28 -7.45
C SER A 39 2.34 -6.49 -7.54
N SER A 40 1.07 -6.26 -7.24
CA SER A 40 -0.03 -7.19 -7.48
C SER A 40 -1.15 -6.45 -8.23
N PRO A 41 -1.58 -6.92 -9.42
CA PRO A 41 -0.97 -7.98 -10.21
C PRO A 41 0.45 -7.64 -10.66
N THR A 42 1.11 -8.59 -11.33
CA THR A 42 2.40 -8.32 -11.98
C THR A 42 2.29 -7.18 -12.98
N ALA A 43 3.30 -6.32 -13.02
CA ALA A 43 3.33 -5.13 -13.86
C ALA A 43 4.64 -5.05 -14.66
N GLY A 44 4.57 -4.48 -15.86
CA GLY A 44 5.73 -3.94 -16.55
C GLY A 44 6.25 -2.71 -15.80
N ILE A 45 7.56 -2.67 -15.53
CA ILE A 45 8.21 -1.57 -14.81
C ILE A 45 8.99 -0.67 -15.77
N PHE A 46 8.79 0.64 -15.60
CA PHE A 46 9.52 1.69 -16.28
C PHE A 46 10.17 2.60 -15.24
N ILE A 47 11.41 3.00 -15.49
CA ILE A 47 12.18 3.94 -14.68
C ILE A 47 12.58 5.09 -15.58
N ASP A 48 12.15 6.31 -15.27
CA ASP A 48 12.36 7.51 -16.10
C ASP A 48 11.99 7.28 -17.57
N ASN A 49 10.81 6.69 -17.78
CA ASN A 49 10.24 6.29 -19.07
C ASN A 49 11.00 5.17 -19.83
N ALA A 50 12.13 4.67 -19.31
CA ALA A 50 12.81 3.51 -19.88
C ALA A 50 12.19 2.20 -19.37
N ALA A 51 11.85 1.28 -20.28
CA ALA A 51 11.33 -0.04 -19.91
C ALA A 51 12.45 -0.89 -19.28
N MET A 52 12.23 -1.35 -18.04
CA MET A 52 13.24 -2.08 -17.27
C MET A 52 12.95 -3.57 -17.14
N GLY A 53 11.69 -3.99 -17.26
CA GLY A 53 11.29 -5.38 -17.12
C GLY A 53 9.90 -5.52 -16.53
N LYS A 54 9.73 -6.52 -15.65
CA LYS A 54 8.46 -6.80 -14.95
C LYS A 54 8.70 -6.96 -13.46
N THR A 55 7.67 -6.73 -12.65
CA THR A 55 7.69 -7.02 -11.21
C THR A 55 7.51 -8.52 -10.94
N PRO A 56 8.14 -9.10 -9.89
CA PRO A 56 9.13 -8.50 -8.99
C PRO A 56 10.40 -8.03 -9.70
N PHE A 57 10.91 -6.85 -9.35
CA PHE A 57 12.09 -6.25 -9.97
C PHE A 57 13.06 -5.73 -8.91
N GLU A 58 14.36 -5.97 -9.10
CA GLU A 58 15.42 -5.42 -8.24
C GLU A 58 16.57 -4.89 -9.09
N THR A 59 17.08 -3.72 -8.75
CA THR A 59 18.23 -3.11 -9.43
C THR A 59 19.04 -2.20 -8.50
N ARG A 60 20.22 -1.78 -8.95
CA ARG A 60 21.02 -0.72 -8.31
C ARG A 60 21.00 0.53 -9.16
N LEU A 61 20.70 1.66 -8.54
CA LEU A 61 20.65 2.97 -9.19
C LEU A 61 21.60 3.93 -8.49
N LYS A 62 22.04 4.97 -9.20
CA LYS A 62 22.76 6.07 -8.58
C LYS A 62 21.82 6.82 -7.62
N PRO A 63 22.33 7.48 -6.59
CA PRO A 63 21.51 8.34 -5.75
C PRO A 63 20.83 9.42 -6.58
N GLY A 64 19.54 9.63 -6.36
CA GLY A 64 18.73 10.55 -7.15
C GLY A 64 17.23 10.30 -7.01
N GLU A 65 16.44 11.16 -7.64
CA GLU A 65 15.00 10.95 -7.80
C GLU A 65 14.72 10.25 -9.11
N TYR A 66 13.80 9.29 -9.06
CA TYR A 66 13.38 8.49 -10.21
C TYR A 66 11.86 8.46 -10.30
N THR A 67 11.33 8.54 -11.52
CA THR A 67 9.90 8.27 -11.76
C THR A 67 9.72 6.80 -12.08
N ILE A 68 8.99 6.09 -11.23
CA ILE A 68 8.62 4.70 -11.45
C ILE A 68 7.21 4.67 -12.03
N LYS A 69 7.03 3.95 -13.14
CA LYS A 69 5.72 3.67 -13.70
C LYS A 69 5.52 2.16 -13.77
N LEU A 70 4.37 1.72 -13.27
CA LEU A 70 3.92 0.33 -13.27
C LEU A 70 2.70 0.19 -14.16
N ILE A 71 2.78 -0.70 -15.14
CA ILE A 71 1.68 -1.00 -16.06
C ILE A 71 1.24 -2.44 -15.79
N PRO A 72 0.04 -2.68 -15.21
CA PRO A 72 -0.48 -4.01 -14.96
C PRO A 72 -0.42 -4.89 -16.21
N GLU A 73 -0.05 -6.15 -16.02
CA GLU A 73 -0.11 -7.17 -17.05
C GLU A 73 -1.16 -8.21 -16.66
N GLY A 74 -2.06 -8.54 -17.58
CA GLY A 74 -3.13 -9.50 -17.37
C GLY A 74 -4.31 -9.27 -18.30
N GLU A 75 -5.30 -10.16 -18.24
CA GLU A 75 -6.53 -10.04 -19.03
C GLU A 75 -7.50 -8.99 -18.44
N ASP A 76 -7.34 -8.65 -17.16
CA ASP A 76 -8.17 -7.61 -16.52
C ASP A 76 -7.71 -6.21 -16.95
N THR A 77 -8.33 -5.73 -18.03
CA THR A 77 -8.09 -4.40 -18.61
C THR A 77 -8.56 -3.24 -17.74
N GLN A 78 -9.21 -3.49 -16.60
CA GLN A 78 -9.78 -2.44 -15.77
C GLN A 78 -8.78 -1.89 -14.73
N ILE A 79 -7.64 -2.56 -14.53
CA ILE A 79 -6.65 -2.17 -13.53
C ILE A 79 -5.86 -0.95 -14.02
N VAL A 80 -5.77 0.08 -13.18
CA VAL A 80 -5.09 1.32 -13.54
C VAL A 80 -3.56 1.21 -13.37
N SER A 81 -2.82 1.89 -14.24
CA SER A 81 -1.36 2.02 -14.09
C SER A 81 -1.00 2.99 -12.97
N TRP A 82 0.05 2.68 -12.22
CA TRP A 82 0.59 3.58 -11.20
C TRP A 82 1.82 4.34 -11.71
N SER A 83 2.00 5.58 -11.28
CA SER A 83 3.21 6.37 -11.51
C SER A 83 3.55 7.19 -10.27
N GLY A 84 4.80 7.12 -9.80
CA GLY A 84 5.23 7.86 -8.63
C GLY A 84 6.72 8.19 -8.65
N LYS A 85 7.09 9.27 -7.96
CA LYS A 85 8.49 9.63 -7.73
C LYS A 85 9.01 8.92 -6.49
N ILE A 86 10.21 8.38 -6.58
CA ILE A 86 10.92 7.77 -5.45
C ILE A 86 12.34 8.34 -5.38
N SER A 87 12.89 8.38 -4.18
CA SER A 87 14.30 8.71 -3.97
C SER A 87 15.09 7.44 -3.76
N VAL A 88 16.23 7.34 -4.44
CA VAL A 88 17.27 6.35 -4.16
C VAL A 88 18.43 7.07 -3.50
N ILE A 89 18.93 6.51 -2.40
CA ILE A 89 20.08 7.06 -1.69
C ILE A 89 21.21 6.02 -1.63
N GLU A 90 22.44 6.50 -1.42
CA GLU A 90 23.62 5.67 -1.35
C GLU A 90 23.50 4.64 -0.20
N ASN A 91 23.81 3.38 -0.49
CA ASN A 91 23.83 2.26 0.45
C ASN A 91 22.51 1.96 1.19
N ALA A 92 21.38 2.54 0.74
CA ALA A 92 20.06 2.20 1.26
C ALA A 92 19.28 1.28 0.31
N LEU A 93 18.27 0.63 0.88
CA LEU A 93 17.20 -0.01 0.13
C LEU A 93 15.98 0.92 0.10
N THR A 94 15.54 1.24 -1.11
CA THR A 94 14.19 1.78 -1.36
C THR A 94 13.33 0.60 -1.79
N TYR A 95 12.32 0.27 -0.98
CA TYR A 95 11.36 -0.79 -1.25
C TYR A 95 10.03 -0.17 -1.64
N VAL A 96 9.47 -0.60 -2.76
CA VAL A 96 8.18 -0.16 -3.28
C VAL A 96 7.32 -1.39 -3.49
N SER A 97 6.09 -1.35 -2.98
CA SER A 97 5.13 -2.41 -3.15
C SER A 97 3.76 -1.79 -3.40
N ARG A 98 3.03 -2.34 -4.37
CA ARG A 98 1.77 -1.77 -4.86
C ARG A 98 0.74 -2.86 -5.10
N GLU A 99 -0.44 -2.68 -4.53
CA GLU A 99 -1.64 -3.39 -4.93
C GLU A 99 -2.48 -2.46 -5.81
N MET A 100 -2.61 -2.81 -7.09
CA MET A 100 -3.28 -1.96 -8.07
C MET A 100 -4.74 -2.38 -8.19
N GLY A 101 -5.63 -1.42 -7.95
CA GLY A 101 -7.07 -1.60 -8.12
C GLY A 101 -7.56 -1.08 -9.48
N THR A 102 -8.87 -1.08 -9.66
CA THR A 102 -9.52 -0.53 -10.88
C THR A 102 -9.58 1.00 -10.89
N THR A 103 -9.24 1.64 -9.76
CA THR A 103 -9.13 3.10 -9.60
C THR A 103 -7.96 3.42 -8.67
N GLU A 104 -7.49 4.67 -8.69
CA GLU A 104 -6.47 5.16 -7.75
C GLU A 104 -6.94 5.07 -6.29
N LEU A 105 -8.24 5.31 -6.05
CA LEU A 105 -8.82 5.28 -4.71
C LEU A 105 -8.87 3.86 -4.13
N THR A 106 -9.02 2.85 -4.98
CA THR A 106 -8.98 1.43 -4.60
C THR A 106 -7.57 0.85 -4.62
N SER A 107 -6.58 1.60 -5.10
CA SER A 107 -5.18 1.17 -5.13
C SER A 107 -4.52 1.44 -3.80
N SER A 108 -3.63 0.53 -3.41
CA SER A 108 -2.98 0.51 -2.11
C SER A 108 -1.48 0.22 -2.26
N GLY A 109 -0.69 0.49 -1.22
CA GLY A 109 0.67 -0.02 -1.13
C GLY A 109 1.57 0.85 -0.29
N GLU A 110 2.87 0.56 -0.32
CA GLU A 110 3.85 1.13 0.59
C GLU A 110 5.16 1.46 -0.12
N VAL A 111 5.81 2.51 0.40
CA VAL A 111 7.20 2.85 0.08
C VAL A 111 7.96 2.91 1.38
N LEU A 112 8.99 2.08 1.50
CA LEU A 112 9.88 2.03 2.65
C LEU A 112 11.30 2.45 2.24
N MET A 113 11.93 3.27 3.06
CA MET A 113 13.32 3.66 2.87
C MET A 113 14.03 3.74 4.21
N ILE A 114 15.13 3.01 4.36
CA ILE A 114 15.97 3.02 5.56
C ILE A 114 17.15 3.96 5.34
N THR A 115 17.32 4.95 6.22
CA THR A 115 18.38 5.94 6.09
C THR A 115 19.08 6.16 7.42
N LYS A 116 20.34 6.60 7.39
CA LYS A 116 21.06 6.93 8.62
C LYS A 116 20.53 8.23 9.23
N MET A 117 20.34 8.26 10.54
CA MET A 117 19.92 9.48 11.25
C MET A 117 21.00 10.56 11.17
N LYS A 118 20.59 11.82 10.94
CA LYS A 118 21.50 12.97 10.99
C LYS A 118 22.00 13.23 12.41
N ASN A 119 21.09 13.12 13.38
CA ASN A 119 21.36 13.24 14.80
C ASN A 119 20.93 11.94 15.45
N SER A 120 21.85 10.98 15.61
CA SER A 120 21.56 9.81 16.44
C SER A 120 21.49 10.30 17.89
N PRO A 121 20.38 10.09 18.61
CA PRO A 121 20.41 10.19 20.06
C PRO A 121 21.56 9.33 20.58
N LYS A 122 22.13 9.64 21.75
CA LYS A 122 23.18 8.82 22.40
C LYS A 122 22.72 7.38 22.72
N GLY A 123 21.51 7.00 22.32
CA GLY A 123 20.84 5.75 22.63
C GLY A 123 20.98 4.69 21.54
N GLU A 124 20.80 3.45 21.96
CA GLU A 124 20.78 2.22 21.17
C GLU A 124 19.43 2.05 20.43
N THR A 125 18.82 3.14 19.97
CA THR A 125 17.48 3.16 19.36
C THR A 125 17.54 3.57 17.88
N GLY A 126 16.46 3.27 17.17
CA GLY A 126 16.17 3.79 15.84
C GLY A 126 14.94 4.69 15.84
N GLN A 127 14.61 5.21 14.66
CA GLN A 127 13.41 6.02 14.43
C GLN A 127 12.52 5.39 13.36
N VAL A 128 11.22 5.65 13.46
CA VAL A 128 10.26 5.31 12.41
C VAL A 128 9.44 6.56 12.11
N ALA A 129 9.52 7.05 10.88
CA ALA A 129 8.66 8.11 10.36
C ALA A 129 7.56 7.48 9.51
N ILE A 130 6.30 7.78 9.82
CA ILE A 130 5.13 7.18 9.20
C ILE A 130 4.24 8.27 8.61
N GLU A 131 3.96 8.15 7.33
CA GLU A 131 2.99 8.98 6.60
C GLU A 131 1.98 8.11 5.87
N THR A 132 0.75 8.60 5.74
CA THR A 132 -0.29 7.92 4.95
C THR A 132 -0.99 8.89 4.01
N ASP A 133 -1.47 8.35 2.90
CA ASP A 133 -2.41 8.99 1.99
C ASP A 133 -3.69 8.13 1.88
N PRO A 134 -4.84 8.56 2.43
CA PRO A 134 -5.05 9.84 3.14
C PRO A 134 -4.35 9.96 4.49
N THR A 135 -4.13 11.19 4.95
CA THR A 135 -3.56 11.48 6.29
C THR A 135 -4.56 11.18 7.42
N GLY A 136 -4.06 11.06 8.66
CA GLY A 136 -4.90 10.83 9.85
C GLY A 136 -5.20 9.37 10.16
N ALA A 137 -4.43 8.43 9.60
CA ALA A 137 -4.54 7.02 9.91
C ALA A 137 -3.94 6.71 11.29
N ILE A 138 -4.57 5.81 12.04
CA ILE A 138 -4.09 5.30 13.32
C ILE A 138 -2.89 4.39 13.06
N VAL A 139 -1.80 4.62 13.79
CA VAL A 139 -0.54 3.88 13.70
C VAL A 139 -0.43 2.91 14.86
N PHE A 140 -0.13 1.65 14.54
CA PHE A 140 0.17 0.59 15.49
C PHE A 140 1.59 0.09 15.27
N LEU A 141 2.34 -0.10 16.35
CA LEU A 141 3.63 -0.78 16.33
C LEU A 141 3.56 -1.95 17.30
N ASP A 142 3.76 -3.17 16.79
CA ASP A 142 3.61 -4.42 17.55
C ASP A 142 2.26 -4.53 18.27
N ASN A 143 1.20 -4.15 17.55
CA ASN A 143 -0.18 -4.15 18.03
C ASN A 143 -0.53 -3.09 19.10
N ASP A 144 0.43 -2.26 19.51
CA ASP A 144 0.20 -1.09 20.38
C ASP A 144 -0.10 0.16 19.54
N GLU A 145 -1.17 0.88 19.88
CA GLU A 145 -1.46 2.18 19.28
C GLU A 145 -0.40 3.22 19.70
N LYS A 146 0.19 3.90 18.72
CA LYS A 146 1.23 4.93 18.94
C LYS A 146 0.77 6.35 18.62
N GLY A 147 -0.32 6.51 17.88
CA GLY A 147 -0.88 7.81 17.50
C GLY A 147 -1.49 7.79 16.10
N VAL A 148 -1.51 8.96 15.45
CA VAL A 148 -2.07 9.14 14.10
C VAL A 148 -1.06 9.78 13.15
N THR A 149 -1.13 9.48 11.85
CA THR A 149 -0.23 10.03 10.84
C THR A 149 -0.53 11.51 10.51
N PRO A 150 0.50 12.31 10.16
CA PRO A 150 1.93 11.98 10.17
C PRO A 150 2.49 11.80 11.59
N LEU A 151 3.32 10.77 11.79
CA LEU A 151 3.89 10.42 13.10
C LEU A 151 5.38 10.07 12.98
N ILE A 152 6.18 10.54 13.93
CA ILE A 152 7.57 10.11 14.09
C ILE A 152 7.70 9.44 15.47
N LEU A 153 8.22 8.22 15.48
CA LEU A 153 8.58 7.49 16.68
C LEU A 153 10.08 7.66 16.92
N ASP A 154 10.43 8.50 17.90
CA ASP A 154 11.83 8.89 18.16
C ASP A 154 12.69 7.80 18.81
N GLU A 155 12.06 6.86 19.54
CA GLU A 155 12.72 5.83 20.32
C GLU A 155 12.12 4.45 20.02
N ALA A 156 12.26 3.99 18.77
CA ALA A 156 11.93 2.63 18.41
C ALA A 156 13.07 1.68 18.84
N ALA A 157 12.70 0.58 19.49
CA ALA A 157 13.66 -0.47 19.83
C ALA A 157 14.29 -1.04 18.54
N PRO A 158 15.55 -1.49 18.58
CA PRO A 158 16.13 -2.18 17.44
C PRO A 158 15.55 -3.60 17.30
N GLY A 159 15.28 -4.04 16.08
CA GLY A 159 14.73 -5.36 15.80
C GLY A 159 13.62 -5.35 14.76
N ASP A 160 12.98 -6.50 14.59
CA ASP A 160 11.82 -6.65 13.73
C ASP A 160 10.56 -6.19 14.45
N HIS A 161 9.79 -5.34 13.80
CA HIS A 161 8.52 -4.82 14.28
C HIS A 161 7.41 -5.03 13.25
N GLU A 162 6.18 -5.22 13.73
CA GLU A 162 5.00 -5.16 12.89
C GLU A 162 4.42 -3.74 12.91
N LEU A 163 4.59 -3.00 11.83
CA LEU A 163 4.00 -1.68 11.64
C LEU A 163 2.65 -1.83 10.92
N ALA A 164 1.57 -1.37 11.53
CA ALA A 164 0.26 -1.35 10.89
C ALA A 164 -0.37 0.04 10.92
N VAL A 165 -1.13 0.35 9.87
CA VAL A 165 -1.88 1.59 9.73
C VAL A 165 -3.34 1.30 9.41
N TYR A 166 -4.25 2.08 10.00
CA TYR A 166 -5.69 1.91 9.81
C TYR A 166 -6.41 3.25 9.75
N LEU A 167 -7.30 3.39 8.77
CA LEU A 167 -8.20 4.53 8.63
C LEU A 167 -9.61 4.00 8.33
N PRO A 168 -10.66 4.44 9.05
CA PRO A 168 -12.03 4.00 8.78
C PRO A 168 -12.44 4.22 7.32
N GLY A 169 -13.08 3.23 6.71
CA GLY A 169 -13.40 3.22 5.27
C GLY A 169 -12.26 2.75 4.35
N PHE A 170 -11.09 2.42 4.89
CA PHE A 170 -9.94 1.91 4.14
C PHE A 170 -9.47 0.56 4.67
N PHE A 171 -8.77 -0.21 3.82
CA PHE A 171 -8.15 -1.44 4.25
C PHE A 171 -7.01 -1.18 5.24
N ARG A 172 -6.97 -1.95 6.33
CA ARG A 172 -5.82 -1.99 7.25
C ARG A 172 -4.61 -2.55 6.51
N GLN A 173 -3.49 -1.85 6.56
CA GLN A 173 -2.22 -2.34 6.02
C GLN A 173 -1.28 -2.69 7.16
N SER A 174 -0.54 -3.79 7.02
CA SER A 174 0.49 -4.23 7.97
C SER A 174 1.74 -4.60 7.21
N GLN A 175 2.89 -4.19 7.74
CA GLN A 175 4.18 -4.40 7.14
C GLN A 175 5.23 -4.68 8.22
N LYS A 176 6.00 -5.74 8.02
CA LYS A 176 7.17 -6.01 8.85
C LYS A 176 8.30 -5.06 8.47
N ILE A 177 8.84 -4.37 9.46
CA ILE A 177 9.98 -3.47 9.32
C ILE A 177 11.10 -3.93 10.24
N ASN A 178 12.35 -3.72 9.84
CA ASN A 178 13.49 -3.89 10.72
C ASN A 178 14.03 -2.52 11.09
N VAL A 179 14.08 -2.22 12.39
CA VAL A 179 14.61 -0.98 12.94
C VAL A 179 16.06 -1.24 13.36
N GLU A 180 16.98 -0.49 12.77
CA GLU A 180 18.39 -0.54 13.12
C GLU A 180 18.79 0.66 13.99
N VAL A 181 19.70 0.43 14.94
CA VAL A 181 20.28 1.50 15.76
C VAL A 181 20.89 2.57 14.85
N GLY A 182 20.63 3.84 15.15
CA GLY A 182 21.20 4.95 14.38
C GLY A 182 20.54 5.19 13.01
N HIS A 183 19.48 4.46 12.67
CA HIS A 183 18.75 4.59 11.42
C HIS A 183 17.29 5.03 11.64
N ILE A 184 16.73 5.63 10.60
CA ILE A 184 15.31 5.97 10.49
C ILE A 184 14.69 5.18 9.34
N VAL A 185 13.60 4.50 9.64
CA VAL A 185 12.71 3.87 8.66
C VAL A 185 11.67 4.91 8.25
N ASN A 186 11.72 5.34 7.00
CA ASN A 186 10.69 6.21 6.41
C ASN A 186 9.66 5.30 5.72
N ALA A 187 8.44 5.28 6.26
CA ALA A 187 7.33 4.47 5.76
C ALA A 187 6.21 5.37 5.26
N SER A 188 5.89 5.25 3.97
CA SER A 188 4.77 5.94 3.35
C SER A 188 3.76 4.93 2.84
N PHE A 189 2.51 5.03 3.30
CA PHE A 189 1.43 4.12 2.92
C PHE A 189 0.38 4.84 2.08
N LYS A 190 0.00 4.25 0.95
CA LYS A 190 -1.20 4.62 0.20
C LYS A 190 -2.30 3.64 0.59
N LEU A 191 -3.37 4.16 1.19
CA LEU A 191 -4.49 3.35 1.63
C LEU A 191 -5.50 3.18 0.49
N GLY A 192 -5.95 1.94 0.29
CA GLY A 192 -7.02 1.60 -0.64
C GLY A 192 -8.37 1.61 0.07
N LEU A 193 -9.38 2.20 -0.57
CA LEU A 193 -10.74 2.28 -0.05
C LEU A 193 -11.38 0.89 0.07
N ASP A 194 -11.96 0.61 1.24
CA ASP A 194 -12.80 -0.55 1.48
C ASP A 194 -14.26 -0.21 1.17
N LYS A 195 -14.72 -0.61 -0.02
CA LYS A 195 -16.10 -0.38 -0.49
C LYS A 195 -17.16 -1.13 0.33
N THR A 196 -16.77 -2.09 1.16
CA THR A 196 -17.69 -2.88 1.98
C THR A 196 -17.92 -2.27 3.36
N HIS A 197 -17.15 -1.23 3.71
CA HIS A 197 -17.27 -0.54 4.99
C HIS A 197 -18.59 0.22 5.09
N LYS A 198 -19.56 -0.33 5.83
CA LYS A 198 -20.81 0.36 6.16
C LYS A 198 -20.53 1.55 7.07
N THR A 199 -20.98 2.74 6.68
CA THR A 199 -20.89 3.92 7.55
C THR A 199 -21.94 3.86 8.66
N LEU A 200 -21.75 4.65 9.71
CA LEU A 200 -22.75 4.80 10.76
C LEU A 200 -24.04 5.42 10.19
N GLU A 201 -23.95 6.30 9.18
CA GLU A 201 -25.12 6.81 8.48
C GLU A 201 -25.90 5.71 7.74
N ASP A 202 -25.22 4.81 7.03
CA ASP A 202 -25.87 3.69 6.33
C ASP A 202 -26.60 2.77 7.32
N GLY A 203 -26.01 2.53 8.49
CA GLY A 203 -26.63 1.75 9.55
C GLY A 203 -27.84 2.45 10.20
N LEU A 204 -27.85 3.78 10.25
CA LEU A 204 -28.97 4.58 10.77
C LEU A 204 -30.12 4.68 9.76
N GLU A 205 -29.82 4.79 8.45
CA GLU A 205 -30.79 4.74 7.36
C GLU A 205 -31.48 3.37 7.27
N GLU A 206 -30.72 2.26 7.34
CA GLU A 206 -31.28 0.90 7.39
C GLU A 206 -32.19 0.71 8.61
N LYS A 207 -31.80 1.23 9.79
CA LYS A 207 -32.63 1.19 11.00
C LYS A 207 -33.92 2.00 10.86
N LYS A 208 -33.89 3.19 10.27
CA LYS A 208 -35.09 4.00 10.00
C LYS A 208 -36.03 3.31 9.02
N LYS A 209 -35.49 2.72 7.96
CA LYS A 209 -36.27 1.96 6.96
C LYS A 209 -36.94 0.73 7.59
N ASN A 210 -36.22 -0.01 8.42
CA ASN A 210 -36.75 -1.18 9.12
C ASN A 210 -37.79 -0.80 10.20
N ALA A 211 -37.62 0.33 10.88
CA ALA A 211 -38.61 0.86 11.82
C ALA A 211 -39.91 1.30 11.11
N SER A 212 -39.80 1.88 9.91
CA SER A 212 -40.97 2.25 9.09
C SER A 212 -41.73 1.02 8.56
N THR A 213 -41.01 -0.04 8.16
CA THR A 213 -41.63 -1.28 7.67
C THR A 213 -42.30 -2.07 8.79
N SER A 214 -41.74 -2.08 9.99
CA SER A 214 -42.33 -2.75 11.16
C SER A 214 -43.51 -1.99 11.78
N ALA A 215 -43.64 -0.69 11.51
CA ALA A 215 -44.84 0.09 11.84
C ALA A 215 -45.99 -0.11 10.81
N ALA A 216 -45.69 -0.62 9.61
CA ALA A 216 -46.67 -0.92 8.57
C ALA A 216 -47.11 -2.39 8.65
N VAL A 217 -47.90 -2.74 9.67
CA VAL A 217 -48.64 -4.02 9.71
C VAL A 217 -50.11 -3.76 9.35
N ASN A 218 -50.49 -4.38 8.23
CA ASN A 218 -51.78 -4.57 7.56
C ASN A 218 -53.08 -4.11 8.26
N ASP A 219 -53.74 -3.15 7.62
CA ASP A 219 -55.19 -2.97 7.63
C ASP A 219 -55.80 -3.86 6.53
N GLU A 220 -55.73 -5.19 6.70
CA GLU A 220 -56.50 -6.13 5.88
C GLU A 220 -57.82 -6.46 6.58
N THR A 221 -58.88 -5.82 6.10
CA THR A 221 -60.28 -6.24 6.10
C THR A 221 -60.59 -7.58 6.79
N ALA A 222 -61.07 -7.52 8.04
CA ALA A 222 -61.99 -8.51 8.58
C ALA A 222 -63.43 -8.06 8.27
N THR A 223 -64.03 -8.61 7.22
CA THR A 223 -65.47 -8.45 6.97
C THR A 223 -66.29 -9.18 8.03
N ASP A 224 -67.16 -8.41 8.66
CA ASP A 224 -68.21 -8.76 9.59
C ASP A 224 -69.13 -9.90 9.09
N THR A 225 -69.32 -10.95 9.89
CA THR A 225 -70.58 -11.70 9.91
C THR A 225 -71.00 -11.95 11.36
N SER A 226 -71.93 -11.12 11.82
CA SER A 226 -72.76 -11.26 13.02
C SER A 226 -73.33 -12.68 13.23
N ARG A 227 -73.13 -13.24 14.44
CA ARG A 227 -74.16 -14.02 15.15
C ARG A 227 -73.90 -14.13 16.66
N SER A 228 -74.82 -13.52 17.42
CA SER A 228 -75.33 -13.87 18.75
C SER A 228 -74.62 -15.00 19.52
N GLY A 229 -74.10 -14.67 20.71
CA GLY A 229 -73.58 -15.65 21.67
C GLY A 229 -73.13 -15.03 22.98
N LYS A 230 -74.10 -14.66 23.82
CA LYS A 230 -73.91 -14.26 25.23
C LYS A 230 -72.97 -15.24 25.97
N LYS A 231 -71.81 -14.77 26.46
CA LYS A 231 -71.14 -15.39 27.62
C LYS A 231 -70.42 -14.34 28.45
N ILE A 232 -71.00 -14.13 29.63
CA ILE A 232 -70.52 -13.30 30.73
C ILE A 232 -69.24 -13.93 31.29
N LEU A 233 -68.15 -13.16 31.37
CA LEU A 233 -66.97 -13.53 32.15
C LEU A 233 -66.84 -12.56 33.33
N LYS A 234 -66.90 -13.16 34.51
CA LYS A 234 -66.94 -12.54 35.83
C LYS A 234 -65.50 -12.26 36.26
N ILE A 235 -65.14 -11.00 36.46
CA ILE A 235 -63.84 -10.62 37.03
C ILE A 235 -64.00 -10.70 38.54
N LEU A 236 -63.25 -11.58 39.20
CA LEU A 236 -63.07 -11.57 40.65
C LEU A 236 -61.92 -10.59 40.94
N ASP A 237 -62.20 -9.56 41.73
CA ASP A 237 -61.17 -8.79 42.41
C ASP A 237 -60.54 -9.63 43.52
N THR A 238 -59.24 -9.45 43.75
CA THR A 238 -58.52 -10.02 44.90
C THR A 238 -57.33 -9.11 45.22
N PRO A 239 -56.95 -8.95 46.49
CA PRO A 239 -57.72 -8.57 47.68
C PRO A 239 -57.65 -7.07 47.98
#